data_AF-A0A8H4VTT3-F1
#
_entry.id   AF-A0A8H4VTT3-F1
#
_cell.length_a   1.000
_cell.length_b   1.000
_cell.length_c   1.000
_cell.angle_alpha   90.00
_cell.angle_beta   90.00
_cell.angle_gamma   90.00
#
_symmetry.space_group_name_H-M   'P 1'
#
loop_
_entity.id
_entity.type
_entity.pdbx_description
1 polymer ?
#
loop_
_entity_poly.entity_id
_entity_poly.type
_entity_poly.pdbx_seq_one_letter_code
_entity_poly.pdbx_strand_id
1 'polypeptide(L)'
;MCPMSPKRVPTTSSSELPSARNSVLPVEVLRYIHELAYLCETTSSATLSQVCQLWRLVALDNPRLWNHIEVEYPWNLEEIEVYLRRAKNFPVDVKILVDFSGYEWSQAEKMYASSRSHWQEIGRLLSQKHEQLRKLDI
;
A
#
# COMPACT_ATOMS: atom_id res chain seq x y z
N MET A 1 -56.92 23.72 -25.55
CA MET A 1 -56.94 23.35 -24.12
C MET A 1 -56.06 22.10 -23.95
N CYS A 2 -54.97 22.19 -23.19
CA CYS A 2 -54.16 21.03 -22.75
C CYS A 2 -54.79 20.40 -21.49
N PRO A 3 -54.32 19.26 -20.94
CA PRO A 3 -53.52 18.14 -21.50
C PRO A 3 -54.08 16.75 -21.09
N MET A 4 -53.52 15.64 -21.56
CA MET A 4 -53.34 14.45 -20.70
C MET A 4 -52.05 13.73 -21.06
N SER A 5 -51.07 13.86 -20.17
CA SER A 5 -49.82 13.10 -20.17
C SER A 5 -50.08 11.62 -19.86
N PRO A 6 -49.28 10.68 -20.39
CA PRO A 6 -49.37 9.28 -20.00
C PRO A 6 -48.94 9.11 -18.54
N LYS A 7 -49.85 8.57 -17.72
CA LYS A 7 -49.57 8.16 -16.33
C LYS A 7 -48.51 7.06 -16.35
N ARG A 8 -47.32 7.38 -15.86
CA ARG A 8 -46.25 6.40 -15.63
C ARG A 8 -46.72 5.47 -14.50
N VAL A 9 -46.78 4.17 -14.80
CA VAL A 9 -47.05 3.09 -13.86
C VAL A 9 -46.00 3.14 -12.74
N PRO A 10 -46.36 3.01 -11.45
CA PRO A 10 -45.37 2.82 -10.40
C PRO A 10 -44.83 1.39 -10.51
N THR A 11 -43.62 1.25 -11.05
CA THR A 11 -42.86 0.00 -10.93
C THR A 11 -42.34 -0.08 -9.50
N THR A 12 -43.09 -0.77 -8.64
CA THR A 12 -42.57 -1.37 -7.42
C THR A 12 -41.56 -2.46 -7.77
N SER A 13 -40.56 -2.63 -6.91
CA SER A 13 -39.61 -3.75 -6.84
C SER A 13 -38.39 -3.69 -7.76
N SER A 14 -37.33 -3.03 -7.27
CA SER A 14 -36.06 -3.74 -7.06
C SER A 14 -35.59 -3.44 -5.65
N SER A 15 -35.41 -4.51 -4.89
CA SER A 15 -34.97 -4.58 -3.51
C SER A 15 -33.68 -3.80 -3.27
N GLU A 16 -33.80 -2.59 -2.74
CA GLU A 16 -32.74 -2.00 -1.92
C GLU A 16 -32.72 -2.80 -0.61
N LEU A 17 -31.95 -3.89 -0.59
CA LEU A 17 -31.40 -4.38 0.66
C LEU A 17 -30.76 -3.15 1.32
N PRO A 18 -31.13 -2.78 2.56
CA PRO A 18 -30.45 -1.69 3.23
C PRO A 18 -29.00 -2.13 3.29
N SER A 19 -28.15 -1.47 2.49
CA SER A 19 -26.71 -1.66 2.46
C SER A 19 -26.30 -1.64 3.92
N ALA A 20 -26.08 -2.85 4.47
CA ALA A 20 -25.99 -3.05 5.90
C ALA A 20 -24.77 -2.26 6.30
N ARG A 21 -25.05 -1.06 6.82
CA ARG A 21 -24.11 0.01 7.08
C ARG A 21 -22.85 -0.63 7.60
N ASN A 22 -21.81 -0.62 6.78
CA ASN A 22 -20.43 -0.96 7.09
C ASN A 22 -20.28 -1.08 8.60
N SER A 23 -20.49 -2.29 9.12
CA SER A 23 -20.42 -2.54 10.55
C SER A 23 -19.03 -2.11 10.94
N VAL A 24 -18.93 -0.95 11.58
CA VAL A 24 -17.67 -0.25 11.81
C VAL A 24 -16.83 -1.20 12.65
N LEU A 25 -15.89 -1.89 12.00
CA LEU A 25 -14.93 -2.70 12.70
C LEU A 25 -14.14 -1.74 13.59
N PRO A 26 -14.09 -1.99 14.91
CA PRO A 26 -13.25 -1.19 15.79
C PRO A 26 -11.82 -1.13 15.24
N VAL A 27 -11.13 -0.01 15.46
CA VAL A 27 -9.77 0.22 14.94
C VAL A 27 -8.80 -0.86 15.39
N GLU A 28 -9.05 -1.47 16.55
CA GLU A 28 -8.30 -2.59 17.12
C GLU A 28 -8.41 -3.84 16.24
N VAL A 29 -9.61 -4.15 15.73
CA VAL A 29 -9.84 -5.30 14.84
C VAL A 29 -9.20 -5.05 13.48
N LEU A 30 -9.24 -3.81 12.98
CA LEU A 30 -8.56 -3.45 11.74
C LEU A 30 -7.04 -3.58 11.86
N ARG A 31 -6.45 -3.15 12.99
CA ARG A 31 -5.03 -3.37 13.27
C ARG A 31 -4.68 -4.85 13.31
N TYR A 32 -5.52 -5.67 13.95
CA TYR A 32 -5.31 -7.11 14.03
C TYR A 32 -5.38 -7.80 12.66
N ILE A 33 -6.36 -7.44 11.83
CA ILE A 33 -6.45 -7.92 10.44
C ILE A 33 -5.20 -7.54 9.66
N HIS A 34 -4.67 -6.33 9.86
CA HIS A 34 -3.44 -5.91 9.20
C HIS A 34 -2.20 -6.68 9.68
N GLU A 35 -2.10 -6.97 10.98
CA GLU A 35 -1.02 -7.82 11.50
C GLU A 35 -1.11 -9.25 10.95
N LEU A 36 -2.32 -9.79 10.79
CA LEU A 36 -2.50 -11.10 10.15
C LEU A 36 -2.14 -11.06 8.66
N ALA A 37 -2.55 -10.02 7.93
CA ALA A 37 -2.19 -9.87 6.52
C ALA A 37 -0.67 -9.75 6.32
N TYR A 38 0.01 -9.08 7.26
CA TYR A 38 1.47 -9.02 7.30
C TYR A 38 2.10 -10.41 7.53
N LEU A 39 1.60 -11.17 8.52
CA LEU A 39 2.12 -12.50 8.83
C LEU A 39 1.86 -13.54 7.73
N CYS A 40 0.78 -13.39 6.97
CA CYS A 40 0.42 -14.32 5.91
C CYS A 40 0.95 -13.90 4.53
N GLU A 41 1.62 -12.73 4.41
CA GLU A 41 2.08 -12.15 3.13
C GLU A 41 0.96 -12.05 2.06
N THR A 42 -0.31 -12.06 2.48
CA THR A 42 -1.45 -12.21 1.55
C THR A 42 -1.83 -10.91 0.85
N THR A 43 -1.48 -9.76 1.42
CA THR A 43 -1.96 -8.46 0.93
C THR A 43 -1.04 -7.33 1.37
N SER A 44 -0.56 -6.52 0.42
CA SER A 44 0.30 -5.37 0.74
C SER A 44 -0.44 -4.29 1.53
N SER A 45 0.31 -3.54 2.34
CA SER A 45 -0.20 -2.39 3.11
C SER A 45 -0.83 -1.31 2.22
N ALA A 46 -0.32 -1.17 0.99
CA ALA A 46 -0.91 -0.31 -0.02
C ALA A 46 -2.35 -0.74 -0.36
N THR A 47 -2.57 -2.03 -0.62
CA THR A 47 -3.91 -2.59 -0.95
C THR A 47 -4.88 -2.45 0.23
N LEU A 48 -4.43 -2.73 1.46
CA LEU A 48 -5.26 -2.55 2.66
C LEU A 48 -5.74 -1.09 2.82
N SER A 49 -4.88 -0.12 2.49
CA SER A 49 -5.21 1.31 2.56
C SER A 49 -6.24 1.79 1.51
N GLN A 50 -6.61 0.93 0.55
CA GLN A 50 -7.54 1.26 -0.53
C GLN A 50 -8.96 0.72 -0.33
N VAL A 51 -9.22 -0.08 0.71
CA VAL A 51 -10.54 -0.71 0.95
C VAL A 51 -11.65 0.32 1.20
N CYS A 52 -11.46 1.19 2.20
CA CYS A 52 -12.38 2.30 2.48
C CYS A 52 -11.66 3.44 3.23
N GLN A 53 -12.34 4.57 3.46
CA GLN A 53 -11.76 5.73 4.15
C GLN A 53 -11.26 5.38 5.56
N LEU A 54 -11.99 4.55 6.31
CA LEU A 54 -11.58 4.12 7.65
C LEU A 54 -10.30 3.29 7.60
N TRP A 55 -10.21 2.31 6.70
CA TRP A 55 -9.02 1.47 6.55
C TRP A 55 -7.80 2.29 6.15
N ARG A 56 -7.99 3.28 5.28
CA ARG A 56 -6.93 4.22 4.91
C ARG A 56 -6.42 4.99 6.12
N LEU A 57 -7.30 5.56 6.93
CA LEU A 57 -6.91 6.31 8.12
C LEU A 57 -6.13 5.43 9.10
N VAL A 58 -6.63 4.22 9.37
CA VAL A 58 -5.97 3.27 10.27
C VAL A 58 -4.62 2.81 9.71
N ALA A 59 -4.52 2.56 8.40
CA ALA A 59 -3.28 2.16 7.77
C ALA A 59 -2.23 3.27 7.80
N LEU A 60 -2.61 4.52 7.50
CA LEU A 60 -1.71 5.67 7.53
C LEU A 60 -1.25 6.04 8.94
N ASP A 61 -2.07 5.78 9.95
CA ASP A 61 -1.73 6.02 11.36
C ASP A 61 -0.90 4.88 11.99
N ASN A 62 -0.67 3.78 11.28
CA ASN A 62 0.12 2.65 11.78
C ASN A 62 1.44 2.51 11.01
N PRO A 63 2.54 3.14 11.47
CA PRO A 63 3.86 3.07 10.86
C PRO A 63 4.39 1.64 10.67
N ARG A 64 4.02 0.73 11.57
CA ARG A 64 4.45 -0.68 11.52
C ARG A 64 3.99 -1.38 10.25
N LEU A 65 2.92 -0.93 9.61
CA LEU A 65 2.45 -1.53 8.35
C LEU A 65 3.34 -1.18 7.16
N TRP A 66 4.10 -0.10 7.25
CA TRP A 66 4.93 0.39 6.16
C TRP A 66 6.40 0.02 6.37
N ASN A 67 6.68 -0.81 7.38
CA ASN A 67 8.03 -1.16 7.80
C ASN A 67 8.69 -2.22 6.93
N HIS A 68 7.93 -2.89 6.05
CA HIS A 68 8.43 -3.97 5.23
C HIS A 68 8.27 -3.57 3.77
N ILE A 69 9.40 -3.43 3.09
CA ILE A 69 9.44 -3.03 1.69
C ILE A 69 10.05 -4.18 0.91
N GLU A 70 9.25 -4.77 0.03
CA GLU A 70 9.75 -5.72 -0.96
C GLU A 70 9.94 -4.97 -2.26
N VAL A 71 11.18 -4.94 -2.74
CA VAL A 71 11.51 -4.25 -3.99
C VAL A 71 11.86 -5.30 -5.03
N GLU A 72 11.01 -5.40 -6.05
CA GLU A 72 11.22 -6.26 -7.22
C GLU A 72 11.72 -5.41 -8.40
N TYR A 73 12.56 -6.01 -9.26
CA TYR A 73 12.97 -5.36 -10.50
C TYR A 73 11.84 -5.43 -11.54
N PRO A 74 11.51 -4.33 -12.25
CA PRO A 74 12.13 -3.01 -12.21
C PRO A 74 11.74 -2.18 -10.98
N TRP A 75 12.73 -1.54 -10.36
CA TRP A 75 12.58 -0.83 -9.09
C TRP A 75 11.58 0.33 -9.17
N ASN A 76 10.59 0.35 -8.27
CA ASN A 76 9.64 1.45 -8.13
C ASN A 76 10.07 2.41 -7.00
N LEU A 77 10.89 3.41 -7.33
CA LEU A 77 11.40 4.37 -6.35
C LEU A 77 10.29 5.20 -5.67
N GLU A 78 9.22 5.51 -6.40
CA GLU A 78 8.10 6.29 -5.84
C GLU A 78 7.39 5.49 -4.74
N GLU A 79 7.17 4.20 -4.97
CA GLU A 79 6.60 3.30 -3.96
C GLU A 79 7.49 3.21 -2.72
N ILE A 80 8.80 3.02 -2.89
CA ILE A 80 9.76 2.97 -1.78
C ILE A 80 9.67 4.27 -0.97
N GLU A 81 9.65 5.43 -1.62
CA GLU A 81 9.53 6.72 -0.93
C GLU A 81 8.22 6.84 -0.14
N VAL A 82 7.10 6.37 -0.69
CA VAL A 82 5.81 6.33 0.01
C VAL A 82 5.88 5.45 1.26
N TYR A 83 6.45 4.25 1.16
CA TYR A 83 6.61 3.36 2.31
C TYR A 83 7.52 3.98 3.37
N LEU A 84 8.68 4.51 2.98
CA LEU A 84 9.62 5.17 3.89
C LEU A 84 8.97 6.34 4.64
N ARG A 85 8.20 7.17 3.94
CA ARG A 85 7.45 8.31 4.50
C ARG A 85 6.39 7.84 5.49
N ARG A 86 5.61 6.82 5.14
CA ARG A 86 4.50 6.30 5.98
C ARG A 86 4.97 5.49 7.18
N ALA A 87 6.15 4.87 7.09
CA ALA A 87 6.81 4.21 8.21
C ALA A 87 7.31 5.21 9.27
N LYS A 88 7.25 6.52 9.03
CA LYS A 88 7.68 7.57 9.99
C LYS A 88 9.03 7.20 10.61
N ASN A 89 9.11 7.16 11.94
CA ASN A 89 10.32 6.81 12.69
C ASN A 89 10.47 5.31 12.98
N PHE A 90 9.61 4.47 12.41
CA PHE A 90 9.66 3.03 12.64
C PHE A 90 10.79 2.39 11.80
N PRO A 91 11.58 1.47 12.37
CA PRO A 91 12.63 0.75 11.63
C PRO A 91 12.04 0.03 10.41
N VAL A 92 12.72 0.11 9.27
CA VAL A 92 12.26 -0.50 8.02
C VAL A 92 13.17 -1.67 7.67
N ASP A 93 12.57 -2.82 7.38
CA ASP A 93 13.18 -3.96 6.73
C ASP A 93 12.94 -3.86 5.21
N VAL A 94 14.01 -4.04 4.43
CA VAL A 94 13.96 -3.94 2.97
C VAL A 94 14.46 -5.25 2.38
N LYS A 95 13.53 -6.01 1.78
CA LYS A 95 13.84 -7.20 1.01
C LYS A 95 13.95 -6.85 -0.46
N ILE A 96 14.98 -7.40 -1.09
CA ILE A 96 15.30 -7.15 -2.49
C ILE A 96 15.09 -8.46 -3.23
N LEU A 97 14.15 -8.44 -4.17
CA LEU A 97 13.79 -9.59 -4.98
C LEU A 97 14.32 -9.36 -6.39
N VAL A 98 15.22 -10.25 -6.81
CA VAL A 98 15.75 -10.25 -8.17
C VAL A 98 15.41 -11.59 -8.79
N ASP A 99 14.45 -11.59 -9.71
CA ASP A 99 14.14 -12.79 -10.49
C ASP A 99 15.10 -12.88 -11.68
N PHE A 100 15.94 -13.91 -11.66
CA PHE A 100 16.83 -14.24 -12.78
C PHE A 100 16.22 -15.33 -13.67
N SER A 101 15.05 -15.86 -13.34
CA SER A 101 14.38 -16.90 -14.11
C SER A 101 14.00 -16.34 -15.48
N GLY A 102 14.52 -16.95 -16.53
CA GLY A 102 14.25 -16.55 -17.92
C GLY A 102 15.20 -15.51 -18.54
N TYR A 103 16.24 -15.05 -17.83
CA TYR A 103 17.22 -14.12 -18.39
C TYR A 103 18.53 -14.81 -18.79
N GLU A 104 19.07 -14.47 -19.96
CA GLU A 104 20.48 -14.75 -20.27
C GLU A 104 21.40 -13.89 -19.38
N TRP A 105 22.57 -14.39 -19.01
CA TRP A 105 23.55 -13.67 -18.18
C TRP A 105 23.90 -12.26 -18.69
N SER A 106 23.89 -12.07 -20.02
CA SER A 106 24.09 -10.77 -20.67
C SER A 106 23.00 -9.74 -20.33
N GLN A 107 21.79 -10.19 -20.03
CA GLN A 107 20.66 -9.37 -19.60
C GLN A 107 20.74 -9.09 -18.09
N ALA A 108 21.20 -10.07 -17.30
CA ALA A 108 21.48 -9.88 -15.88
C ALA A 108 22.58 -8.81 -15.67
N GLU A 109 23.65 -8.80 -16.46
CA GLU A 109 24.69 -7.75 -16.38
C GLU A 109 24.14 -6.35 -16.69
N LYS A 110 23.29 -6.23 -17.72
CA LYS A 110 22.61 -4.96 -18.03
C LYS A 110 21.67 -4.52 -16.91
N MET A 111 20.96 -5.47 -16.31
CA MET A 111 20.12 -5.22 -15.14
C MET A 111 20.96 -4.74 -13.96
N TYR A 112 22.08 -5.40 -13.62
CA TYR A 112 22.99 -4.95 -12.56
C TYR A 112 23.56 -3.55 -12.84
N ALA A 113 23.99 -3.28 -14.07
CA ALA A 113 24.54 -1.99 -14.47
C ALA A 113 23.49 -0.87 -14.39
N SER A 114 22.27 -1.13 -14.87
CA SER A 114 21.13 -0.19 -14.82
C SER A 114 20.60 0.02 -13.39
N SER A 115 20.69 -1.02 -12.55
CA SER A 115 20.26 -0.97 -11.17
C SER A 115 21.21 -0.17 -10.28
N ARG A 116 22.46 0.08 -10.69
CA ARG A 116 23.44 0.81 -9.87
C ARG A 116 22.96 2.20 -9.45
N SER A 117 22.34 2.96 -10.35
CA SER A 117 21.79 4.29 -10.02
C SER A 117 20.60 4.17 -9.05
N HIS A 118 19.74 3.18 -9.24
CA HIS A 118 18.65 2.89 -8.31
C HIS A 118 19.16 2.49 -6.92
N TRP A 119 20.24 1.70 -6.86
CA TRP A 119 20.90 1.33 -5.60
C TRP A 119 21.45 2.52 -4.83
N GLN A 120 22.10 3.44 -5.54
CA GLN A 120 22.59 4.68 -4.93
C GLN A 120 21.43 5.49 -4.35
N GLU A 121 20.30 5.55 -5.06
CA GLU A 121 19.13 6.30 -4.62
C GLU A 121 18.43 5.65 -3.43
N ILE A 122 18.22 4.33 -3.46
CA ILE A 122 17.68 3.59 -2.31
C ILE A 122 18.59 3.76 -1.09
N GLY A 123 19.91 3.60 -1.28
CA GLY A 123 20.90 3.82 -0.21
C GLY A 123 20.85 5.26 0.33
N ARG A 124 20.67 6.26 -0.54
CA ARG A 124 20.52 7.67 -0.18
C ARG A 124 19.26 7.87 0.68
N LEU A 125 18.12 7.32 0.27
CA LEU A 125 16.85 7.43 1.01
C LEU A 125 16.94 6.79 2.39
N LEU A 126 17.51 5.59 2.48
CA LEU A 126 17.70 4.88 3.75
C LEU A 126 18.66 5.63 4.68
N SER A 127 19.75 6.18 4.13
CA SER A 127 20.72 6.98 4.90
C SER A 127 20.10 8.27 5.44
N GLN A 128 19.30 8.97 4.62
CA GLN A 128 18.58 10.17 5.06
C GLN A 128 17.59 9.85 6.18
N LYS A 129 16.84 8.76 6.05
CA LYS A 129 15.92 8.31 7.10
C LYS A 129 16.67 7.96 8.39
N HIS A 130 17.78 7.23 8.29
CA HIS A 130 18.60 6.88 9.45
C HIS A 130 19.15 8.12 10.17
N GLU A 131 19.58 9.15 9.42
CA GLU A 131 20.03 10.42 10.00
C GLU A 131 18.87 11.18 10.68
N GLN A 132 17.67 11.16 10.09
CA GLN A 132 16.48 11.74 10.73
C GLN A 132 16.15 11.05 12.06
N LEU A 133 16.24 9.73 12.11
CA LEU A 133 16.06 8.95 13.34
C LEU A 133 17.08 9.36 14.41
N ARG A 134 18.37 9.40 14.06
CA ARG A 134 19.43 9.81 15.01
C ARG A 134 19.23 11.21 15.59
N LYS A 135 18.62 12.14 14.85
CA LYS A 135 18.36 13.51 15.32
C LYS A 135 17.16 13.62 16.28
N LEU A 136 16.32 12.59 16.35
CA LEU A 136 15.13 12.55 17.20
C LEU A 136 15.39 11.89 18.57
N ASP A 137 16.51 11.20 18.73
CA ASP A 137 16.95 10.56 19.98
C ASP A 137 17.73 11.53 20.92
N ILE A 138 17.38 12.82 20.93
CA ILE A 138 17.93 13.84 21.86
C ILE A 138 16.91 14.17 22.96
#